data_AF-A0A7G8GUU1-F1
#
_entry.id   AF-A0A7G8GUU1-F1
#
_cell.length_a   1.000
_cell.length_b   1.000
_cell.length_c   1.000
_cell.angle_alpha   90.00
_cell.angle_beta   90.00
_cell.angle_gamma   90.00
#
_symmetry.space_group_name_H-M   'P 1'
#
loop_
_entity.id
_entity.type
_entity.pdbx_description
1 polymer ?
#
loop_
_entity_poly.entity_id
_entity_poly.type
_entity_poly.pdbx_seq_one_letter_code
_entity_poly.pdbx_strand_id
1 'polypeptide(L)' 'MDWQPEALAALKKDVPFFVRPAVRKRVEAMADSDGRSDIDLDFYKSAKQAMAPS' A
#
# COMPACT_ATOMS: atom_id res chain seq x y z
N MET A 1 1.24 -6.06 -9.82
CA MET A 1 1.97 -5.35 -8.76
C MET A 1 2.46 -6.36 -7.75
N ASP A 2 3.77 -6.38 -7.52
CA ASP A 2 4.46 -7.38 -6.70
C ASP A 2 4.59 -6.89 -5.26
N TRP A 3 3.67 -7.34 -4.41
CA TRP A 3 3.73 -6.98 -3.00
C TRP A 3 4.71 -7.85 -2.24
N GLN A 4 5.66 -7.22 -1.56
CA GLN A 4 6.57 -7.92 -0.66
C GLN A 4 5.81 -8.44 0.58
N PRO A 5 6.23 -9.58 1.16
CA PRO A 5 5.55 -10.19 2.30
C PRO A 5 5.35 -9.25 3.49
N GLU A 6 6.34 -8.40 3.77
CA GLU A 6 6.34 -7.43 4.87
C GLU A 6 5.30 -6.32 4.64
N ALA A 7 5.18 -5.84 3.40
CA ALA A 7 4.18 -4.85 3.03
C ALA A 7 2.75 -5.44 3.13
N LEU A 8 2.55 -6.70 2.72
CA LEU A 8 1.26 -7.38 2.91
C LEU A 8 0.91 -7.57 4.37
N ALA A 9 1.89 -7.92 5.22
CA ALA A 9 1.68 -8.07 6.65
C ALA A 9 1.29 -6.73 7.29
N ALA A 10 1.98 -5.64 6.92
CA ALA A 10 1.67 -4.30 7.38
C ALA A 10 0.27 -3.85 6.93
N LEU A 11 -0.09 -4.05 5.66
CA LEU A 11 -1.45 -3.77 5.15
C LEU A 11 -2.52 -4.53 5.95
N LYS A 12 -2.30 -5.82 6.24
CA LYS A 12 -3.24 -6.63 7.03
C LYS A 12 -3.38 -6.12 8.47
N LYS A 13 -2.27 -5.70 9.10
CA LYS A 13 -2.25 -5.19 10.46
C LYS A 13 -2.95 -3.82 10.57
N ASP A 14 -2.69 -2.95 9.61
CA ASP A 14 -3.08 -1.55 9.68
C ASP A 14 -4.50 -1.27 9.20
N VAL A 15 -5.01 -2.09 8.28
CA VAL A 15 -6.25 -1.82 7.54
C VAL A 15 -7.26 -2.92 7.84
N PRO A 16 -8.49 -2.59 8.29
CA PRO A 16 -9.57 -3.58 8.45
C PRO A 16 -9.93 -4.28 7.14
N PHE A 17 -10.30 -5.56 7.20
CA PHE A 17 -10.45 -6.41 5.99
C PHE A 17 -11.42 -5.85 4.95
N PHE A 18 -12.50 -5.17 5.37
CA PHE A 18 -13.53 -4.63 4.48
C PHE A 18 -13.05 -3.41 3.66
N VAL A 19 -12.06 -2.66 4.16
CA VAL A 19 -11.44 -1.53 3.43
C VAL A 19 -10.11 -1.89 2.76
N ARG A 20 -9.52 -3.05 3.06
CA ARG A 20 -8.25 -3.51 2.46
C ARG A 20 -8.25 -3.47 0.93
N PRO A 21 -9.29 -3.91 0.19
CA PRO A 21 -9.27 -3.87 -1.27
C PRO A 21 -9.14 -2.45 -1.83
N ALA A 22 -9.80 -1.47 -1.20
CA ALA A 22 -9.75 -0.07 -1.61
C ALA A 22 -8.37 0.54 -1.34
N VAL A 23 -7.82 0.33 -0.15
CA VAL A 23 -6.47 0.82 0.21
C VAL A 23 -5.42 0.18 -0.68
N ARG A 24 -5.49 -1.14 -0.89
CA ARG A 24 -4.56 -1.86 -1.75
C ARG A 24 -4.55 -1.28 -3.17
N LYS A 25 -5.71 -1.14 -3.80
CA LYS A 25 -5.83 -0.57 -5.14
C LYS A 25 -5.25 0.83 -5.23
N ARG A 26 -5.41 1.64 -4.19
CA ARG A 26 -4.84 2.99 -4.15
C ARG A 26 -3.31 2.98 -4.05
N VAL A 27 -2.73 2.13 -3.21
CA VAL A 27 -1.26 1.98 -3.13
C VAL A 27 -0.69 1.44 -4.45
N GLU A 28 -1.35 0.47 -5.08
CA GLU A 28 -0.94 -0.06 -6.40
C GLU A 28 -0.97 1.04 -7.47
N ALA A 29 -2.02 1.87 -7.51
CA ALA A 29 -2.08 3.00 -8.44
C ALA A 29 -0.99 4.06 -8.18
N MET A 30 -0.58 4.25 -6.91
CA MET A 30 0.54 5.13 -6.57
C MET A 30 1.86 4.55 -7.07
N ALA A 31 2.09 3.24 -6.88
CA ALA A 31 3.29 2.58 -7.39
C ALA A 31 3.37 2.62 -8.92
N ASP A 32 2.25 2.37 -9.61
CA ASP A 32 2.18 2.49 -11.08
C ASP A 32 2.52 3.91 -11.55
N SER A 33 2.05 4.94 -10.83
CA SER A 33 2.34 6.34 -11.15
C SER A 33 3.82 6.69 -10.96
N ASP A 34 4.49 6.01 -10.04
CA ASP A 34 5.93 6.14 -9.76
C ASP A 34 6.79 5.21 -10.65
N GLY A 35 6.17 4.48 -11.59
CA GLY A 35 6.86 3.53 -12.47
C GLY A 35 7.43 2.31 -11.76
N ARG A 36 6.92 2.00 -10.55
CA ARG A 36 7.33 0.84 -9.75
C ARG A 36 6.45 -0.36 -10.07
N SER A 37 7.07 -1.53 -10.14
CA SER A 37 6.36 -2.82 -10.29
C SER A 37 6.19 -3.58 -8.98
N ASP A 38 6.88 -3.15 -7.92
CA ASP A 38 6.88 -3.77 -6.59
C ASP A 38 6.50 -2.78 -5.47
N ILE A 39 5.90 -3.34 -4.42
CA ILE A 39 5.53 -2.64 -3.19
C ILE A 39 6.29 -3.27 -2.03
N ASP A 40 7.41 -2.64 -1.68
CA ASP A 40 8.16 -2.89 -0.46
C ASP A 40 7.49 -2.25 0.77
N LEU A 41 8.00 -2.55 1.97
CA LEU A 41 7.43 -2.06 3.22
C LEU A 41 7.51 -0.53 3.34
N ASP A 42 8.58 0.09 2.85
CA ASP A 42 8.83 1.51 3.01
C ASP A 42 7.95 2.33 2.08
N PHE A 43 7.78 1.87 0.83
CA PHE A 43 6.81 2.42 -0.10
C PHE A 43 5.39 2.36 0.45
N TYR A 44 4.98 1.20 0.99
CA TYR A 44 3.65 1.07 1.60
C TYR A 44 3.44 2.08 2.74
N LYS A 45 4.43 2.28 3.63
CA LYS A 45 4.34 3.26 4.73
C LYS A 45 4.20 4.69 4.21
N SER A 46 5.02 5.07 3.22
CA SER A 46 4.96 6.39 2.59
C SER A 46 3.63 6.63 1.89
N ALA A 47 3.15 5.64 1.12
CA ALA A 47 1.86 5.72 0.45
C ALA A 47 0.71 5.87 1.46
N LYS A 48 0.74 5.10 2.55
CA LYS A 48 -0.23 5.20 3.65
C LYS A 48 -0.22 6.59 4.29
N GLN A 49 0.95 7.15 4.55
CA GLN A 49 1.08 8.50 5.12
C GLN A 49 0.50 9.56 4.18
N ALA A 50 0.74 9.46 2.88
CA ALA A 50 0.17 10.37 1.88
C ALA A 50 -1.37 10.26 1.74
N MET A 51 -1.97 9.15 2.16
CA MET A 51 -3.42 8.95 2.20
C MET A 51 -4.07 9.41 3.51
N ALA A 52 -3.30 9.65 4.55
CA ALA A 52 -3.83 10.11 5.83
C ALA A 52 -4.36 11.56 5.70
N PRO A 53 -5.50 11.88 6.33
CA PRO A 53 -5.97 13.27 6.37
C PRO A 53 -4.94 14.16 7.08
N SER A 54 -4.83 15.40 6.59
CA SER A 54 -3.96 16.45 7.13
C SER A 54 -4.38 16.90 8.52
#